data_AF-A0A7J6J8D6-F1
#
_entry.id   AF-A0A7J6J8D6-F1
#
_cell.length_a   1.000
_cell.length_b   1.000
_cell.length_c   1.000
_cell.angle_alpha   90.00
_cell.angle_beta   90.00
_cell.angle_gamma   90.00
#
_symmetry.space_group_name_H-M   'P 1'
#
loop_
_entity.id
_entity.type
_entity.pdbx_description
1 polymer ?
#
loop_
_entity_poly.entity_id
_entity_poly.type
_entity_poly.pdbx_seq_one_letter_code
_entity_poly.pdbx_strand_id
1 'polypeptide(L)'
;MDLVYGLSGHPISLLARRINSEDVRLLADILEGVFITHMTGSAEFRLSPLAVSSSQVLEDAMKLLEAITSDLWWSRAWTFQEKYLSESKMKLLIPHFSDKELEKEKKHKKKVFGTAVGELCVKSIDFHRQVTQLCLACKKERPNLAASADRILGKASNYEILLRDTAPDAQYLTRWSQSPRIIKDIEPRESKFCSDRLAIIANCCQYSIRLDDVKLRRGNHSVSLALLALYLLNGEMIKNEPLDREQKQDCLQKTVSSFIEDESFDGFCPPHSKKPLLFNNGCRFNNVVLTPRGMLTKGHLWKLQLRFQVPIEQFPSRKDDRNPLARQDYVLWRLSQLQHVLELLGYAPIAKELAKFIDKSLHFDDNESFSRWYTRTMAKMVVAAMDAHKPLCLGGILEGDSDFSYKGIFILDDCEEFPVCSEWDTDEDWSGEEDAVGQLESEFGSGSSSDSDSESEHSYGFTIDKPESLADEPIYVFTSSKPKEEGSRNSYPNDIDKHVSIEIESQGARLEDGYHRPNLVTKRWINGLCFFRGHPRQEVVFPWHPALTNNRGV
;
A
#
# COMPACT_ATOMS: atom_id res chain seq x y z
N MET A 1 -18.99 11.71 -9.51
CA MET A 1 -17.86 12.51 -10.03
C MET A 1 -16.58 11.73 -9.90
N ASP A 2 -16.33 11.21 -8.71
CA ASP A 2 -15.43 10.09 -8.43
C ASP A 2 -15.47 8.97 -9.49
N LEU A 3 -16.62 8.36 -9.76
CA LEU A 3 -16.74 7.32 -10.79
C LEU A 3 -16.46 7.84 -12.21
N VAL A 4 -16.87 9.08 -12.49
CA VAL A 4 -16.65 9.70 -13.82
C VAL A 4 -15.17 9.85 -14.10
N TYR A 5 -14.39 10.31 -13.12
CA TYR A 5 -12.95 10.51 -13.28
C TYR A 5 -12.15 9.21 -13.10
N GLY A 6 -12.62 8.29 -12.25
CA GLY A 6 -11.99 6.99 -12.04
C GLY A 6 -12.10 6.05 -13.24
N LEU A 7 -13.28 5.98 -13.86
CA LEU A 7 -13.57 5.09 -14.99
C LEU A 7 -13.30 5.72 -16.36
N SER A 8 -12.99 7.01 -16.43
CA SER A 8 -12.72 7.67 -17.70
C SER A 8 -11.39 7.19 -18.31
N GLY A 9 -11.43 6.81 -19.58
CA GLY A 9 -10.23 6.60 -20.39
C GLY A 9 -9.51 7.90 -20.76
N HIS A 10 -10.19 9.05 -20.66
CA HIS A 10 -9.68 10.37 -21.05
C HIS A 10 -10.05 11.47 -20.05
N PRO A 11 -9.61 11.38 -18.78
CA PRO A 11 -9.86 12.43 -17.80
C PRO A 11 -9.00 13.67 -18.10
N ILE A 12 -9.64 14.83 -18.07
CA ILE A 12 -9.08 16.10 -18.49
C ILE A 12 -9.36 17.16 -17.42
N SER A 13 -8.38 18.03 -17.17
CA SER A 13 -8.55 19.30 -16.46
C SER A 13 -8.08 20.45 -17.35
N LEU A 14 -8.79 21.58 -17.25
CA LEU A 14 -8.44 22.82 -17.89
C LEU A 14 -7.91 23.79 -16.83
N LEU A 15 -6.69 24.29 -17.03
CA LEU A 15 -6.18 25.43 -16.26
C LEU A 15 -6.65 26.74 -16.91
N ALA A 16 -6.95 27.75 -16.10
CA ALA A 16 -7.35 29.06 -16.58
C ALA A 16 -6.15 29.92 -16.98
N ARG A 17 -4.99 29.68 -16.35
CA ARG A 17 -3.77 30.44 -16.62
C ARG A 17 -3.22 30.16 -18.02
N ARG A 18 -3.00 31.24 -18.78
CA ARG A 18 -2.30 31.20 -20.06
C ARG A 18 -0.78 31.23 -19.90
N ILE A 19 -0.09 30.48 -20.76
CA ILE A 19 1.38 30.42 -20.83
C ILE A 19 1.90 31.17 -22.06
N ASN A 20 3.03 31.86 -21.91
CA ASN A 20 3.72 32.61 -22.97
C ASN A 20 4.76 31.75 -23.71
N SER A 21 5.29 32.22 -24.83
CA SER A 21 6.25 31.46 -25.66
C SER A 21 7.54 31.06 -24.93
N GLU A 22 8.11 31.95 -24.12
CA GLU A 22 9.31 31.68 -23.32
C GLU A 22 9.06 30.58 -22.27
N ASP A 23 7.90 30.64 -21.62
CA ASP A 23 7.48 29.67 -20.61
C ASP A 23 7.24 28.26 -21.19
N VAL A 24 6.86 28.13 -22.47
CA VAL A 24 6.63 26.81 -23.10
C VAL A 24 7.90 25.97 -23.14
N ARG A 25 9.03 26.58 -23.54
CA ARG A 25 10.32 25.87 -23.58
C ARG A 25 10.76 25.50 -22.17
N LEU A 26 10.65 26.44 -21.23
CA LEU A 26 11.01 26.23 -19.84
C LEU A 26 10.18 25.12 -19.19
N LEU A 27 8.87 25.10 -19.44
CA LEU A 27 7.99 24.02 -18.98
C LEU A 27 8.38 22.67 -19.60
N ALA A 28 8.78 22.64 -20.87
CA ALA A 28 9.25 21.41 -21.50
C ALA A 28 10.51 20.89 -20.80
N ASP A 29 11.47 21.77 -20.52
CA ASP A 29 12.72 21.40 -19.84
C ASP A 29 12.47 20.89 -18.41
N ILE A 30 11.50 21.47 -17.70
CA ILE A 30 11.04 20.96 -16.40
C ILE A 30 10.44 19.55 -16.56
N LEU A 31 9.53 19.36 -17.52
CA LEU A 31 8.82 18.09 -17.73
C LEU A 31 9.74 16.97 -18.24
N GLU A 32 10.78 17.33 -18.99
CA GLU A 32 11.83 16.42 -19.46
C GLU A 32 12.86 16.10 -18.38
N GLY A 33 12.82 16.77 -17.22
CA GLY A 33 13.72 16.51 -16.08
C GLY A 33 15.11 17.11 -16.24
N VAL A 34 15.28 18.12 -17.10
CA VAL A 34 16.61 18.72 -17.43
C VAL A 34 17.30 19.34 -16.21
N PHE A 35 16.52 19.77 -15.21
CA PHE A 35 17.02 20.40 -13.99
C PHE A 35 17.50 19.41 -12.92
N ILE A 36 17.30 18.11 -13.11
CA ILE A 36 17.56 17.08 -12.10
C ILE A 36 18.56 16.04 -12.61
N THR A 37 19.44 15.61 -11.71
CA THR A 37 20.31 14.45 -11.92
C THR A 37 19.98 13.37 -10.90
N HIS A 38 19.87 12.12 -11.35
CA HIS A 38 19.73 10.96 -10.49
C HIS A 38 21.10 10.40 -10.13
N MET A 39 21.35 10.18 -8.84
CA MET A 39 22.48 9.35 -8.42
C MET A 39 22.07 7.89 -8.46
N THR A 40 22.84 7.05 -9.17
CA THR A 40 22.63 5.60 -9.22
C THR A 40 22.68 5.03 -7.80
N GLY A 41 21.60 4.35 -7.38
CA GLY A 41 21.50 3.74 -6.05
C GLY A 41 21.09 4.69 -4.92
N SER A 42 20.69 5.93 -5.21
CA SER A 42 20.15 6.85 -4.20
C SER A 42 18.73 7.31 -4.58
N ALA A 43 17.83 7.37 -3.60
CA ALA A 43 16.53 8.01 -3.75
C ALA A 43 16.61 9.54 -3.70
N GLU A 44 17.79 10.13 -3.49
CA GLU A 44 17.96 11.57 -3.44
C GLU A 44 17.96 12.20 -4.84
N PHE A 45 17.30 13.36 -4.94
CA PHE A 45 17.31 14.21 -6.13
C PHE A 45 18.31 15.34 -5.96
N ARG A 46 19.16 15.57 -6.96
CA ARG A 46 20.12 16.67 -6.99
C ARG A 46 19.91 17.57 -8.18
N LEU A 47 20.30 18.83 -8.06
CA LEU A 47 20.23 19.75 -9.19
C LEU A 47 21.26 19.37 -10.26
N SER A 48 20.86 19.49 -11.51
CA SER A 48 21.76 19.24 -12.64
C SER A 48 22.84 20.33 -12.75
N PRO A 49 23.98 20.05 -13.42
CA PRO A 49 25.02 21.06 -13.64
C PRO A 49 24.49 22.34 -14.32
N LEU A 50 23.48 22.20 -15.19
CA LEU A 50 22.80 23.32 -15.82
C LEU A 50 22.06 24.18 -14.78
N ALA A 51 21.28 23.54 -13.91
CA ALA A 51 20.54 24.20 -12.84
C ALA A 51 21.46 24.89 -11.82
N VAL A 52 22.63 24.29 -11.56
CA VAL A 52 23.65 24.87 -10.68
C VAL A 52 24.32 26.08 -11.32
N SER A 53 24.69 25.97 -12.60
CA SER A 53 25.46 27.01 -13.31
C SER A 53 24.62 28.21 -13.72
N SER A 54 23.31 28.03 -13.93
CA SER A 54 22.40 29.10 -14.36
C SER A 54 21.30 29.35 -13.32
N SER A 55 21.65 30.11 -12.28
CA SER A 55 20.71 30.43 -11.17
C SER A 55 19.43 31.12 -11.68
N GLN A 56 19.56 32.00 -12.67
CA GLN A 56 18.42 32.74 -13.21
C GLN A 56 17.39 31.81 -13.86
N VAL A 57 17.84 30.83 -14.66
CA VAL A 57 16.94 29.89 -15.34
C VAL A 57 16.21 29.00 -14.33
N LEU A 58 16.89 28.58 -13.26
CA LEU A 58 16.27 27.83 -12.17
C LEU A 58 15.23 28.67 -11.41
N GLU A 59 15.55 29.93 -11.12
CA GLU A 59 14.60 30.86 -10.48
C GLU A 59 13.37 31.10 -11.35
N ASP A 60 13.54 31.26 -12.65
CA ASP A 60 12.44 31.45 -13.58
C ASP A 60 11.61 30.16 -13.73
N ALA A 61 12.23 28.98 -13.67
CA ALA A 61 11.53 27.70 -13.62
C ALA A 61 10.65 27.60 -12.37
N MET A 62 11.18 27.96 -11.20
CA MET A 62 10.41 27.97 -9.95
C MET A 62 9.27 28.99 -9.99
N LYS A 63 9.51 30.20 -10.50
CA LYS A 63 8.44 31.21 -10.69
C LYS A 63 7.35 30.71 -11.62
N LEU A 64 7.69 30.04 -12.72
CA LEU A 64 6.73 29.44 -13.64
C LEU A 64 5.88 28.37 -12.95
N LEU A 65 6.50 27.51 -12.13
CA LEU A 65 5.77 26.50 -11.37
C LEU A 65 4.85 27.10 -10.30
N GLU A 66 5.30 28.13 -9.58
CA GLU A 66 4.41 28.89 -8.67
C GLU A 66 3.24 29.50 -9.42
N ALA A 67 3.51 30.07 -10.60
CA ALA A 67 2.51 30.65 -11.47
C ALA A 67 1.45 29.63 -11.91
N ILE A 68 1.87 28.45 -12.37
CA ILE A 68 0.98 27.35 -12.78
C ILE A 68 0.18 26.82 -11.57
N THR A 69 0.86 26.59 -10.45
CA THR A 69 0.23 26.06 -9.22
C THR A 69 -0.59 27.09 -8.45
N SER A 70 -0.57 28.36 -8.87
CA SER A 70 -1.47 29.40 -8.35
C SER A 70 -2.84 29.40 -9.04
N ASP A 71 -3.04 28.59 -10.09
CA ASP A 71 -4.34 28.43 -10.72
C ASP A 71 -5.38 27.87 -9.72
N LEU A 72 -6.64 28.32 -9.84
CA LEU A 72 -7.76 27.90 -8.98
C LEU A 72 -7.92 26.38 -8.95
N TRP A 73 -7.59 25.69 -10.04
CA TRP A 73 -7.65 24.22 -10.08
C TRP A 73 -6.81 23.57 -8.97
N TRP A 74 -5.67 24.14 -8.58
CA TRP A 74 -4.83 23.58 -7.53
C TRP A 74 -5.31 23.88 -6.11
N SER A 75 -6.20 24.84 -5.94
CA SER A 75 -6.68 25.29 -4.62
C SER A 75 -7.97 24.60 -4.17
N ARG A 76 -8.75 24.03 -5.11
CA ARG A 76 -10.07 23.47 -4.82
C ARG A 76 -9.97 22.03 -4.32
N ALA A 77 -10.86 21.65 -3.40
CA ALA A 77 -10.89 20.29 -2.86
C ALA A 77 -11.40 19.27 -3.90
N TRP A 78 -12.37 19.65 -4.75
CA TRP A 78 -12.96 18.76 -5.74
C TRP A 78 -11.98 18.34 -6.85
N THR A 79 -11.12 19.26 -7.28
CA THR A 79 -10.12 19.01 -8.32
C THR A 79 -8.99 18.08 -7.84
N PHE A 80 -8.73 18.07 -6.54
CA PHE A 80 -7.89 17.05 -5.92
C PHE A 80 -8.48 15.65 -6.14
N GLN A 81 -9.79 15.47 -5.88
CA GLN A 81 -10.49 14.21 -6.10
C GLN A 81 -10.39 13.74 -7.55
N GLU A 82 -10.68 14.64 -8.49
CA GLU A 82 -10.60 14.39 -9.94
C GLU A 82 -9.22 13.89 -10.33
N LYS A 83 -8.16 14.59 -9.92
CA LYS A 83 -6.78 14.18 -10.20
C LYS A 83 -6.43 12.85 -9.54
N TYR A 84 -6.79 12.67 -8.28
CA TYR A 84 -6.38 11.50 -7.51
C TYR A 84 -7.01 10.22 -8.07
N LEU A 85 -8.31 10.25 -8.36
CA LEU A 85 -9.03 9.08 -8.86
C LEU A 85 -8.74 8.77 -10.34
N SER A 86 -8.33 9.76 -11.13
CA SER A 86 -7.89 9.53 -12.51
C SER A 86 -6.48 8.94 -12.64
N GLU A 87 -5.81 8.68 -11.52
CA GLU A 87 -4.49 8.05 -11.45
C GLU A 87 -3.48 8.65 -12.47
N SER A 88 -2.98 7.82 -13.39
CA SER A 88 -2.02 8.17 -14.43
C SER A 88 -2.67 8.70 -15.73
N LYS A 89 -4.00 8.60 -15.85
CA LYS A 89 -4.75 8.89 -17.09
C LYS A 89 -4.99 10.40 -17.28
N MET A 90 -4.97 11.18 -16.20
CA MET A 90 -5.32 12.62 -16.20
C MET A 90 -4.39 13.48 -17.06
N LYS A 91 -4.97 14.31 -17.93
CA LYS A 91 -4.26 15.33 -18.71
C LYS A 91 -4.64 16.74 -18.25
N LEU A 92 -3.62 17.57 -18.03
CA LEU A 92 -3.75 18.99 -17.77
C LEU A 92 -3.67 19.74 -19.11
N LEU A 93 -4.71 20.48 -19.45
CA LEU A 93 -4.76 21.37 -20.59
C LEU A 93 -4.41 22.77 -20.11
N ILE A 94 -3.27 23.27 -20.58
CA ILE A 94 -2.81 24.61 -20.26
C ILE A 94 -2.96 25.49 -21.49
N PRO A 95 -3.85 26.49 -21.49
CA PRO A 95 -4.03 27.35 -22.64
C PRO A 95 -2.75 28.17 -22.87
N HIS A 96 -2.45 28.45 -24.13
CA HIS A 96 -1.38 29.36 -24.50
C HIS A 96 -1.90 30.44 -25.45
N PHE A 97 -1.16 31.54 -25.59
CA PHE A 97 -1.52 32.56 -26.56
C PHE A 97 -1.44 32.00 -27.99
N SER A 98 -2.41 32.35 -28.83
CA SER A 98 -2.43 31.92 -30.23
C SER A 98 -1.31 32.60 -31.02
N ASP A 99 -0.14 31.97 -31.01
CA ASP A 99 1.06 32.40 -31.69
C ASP A 99 1.57 31.27 -32.60
N LYS A 100 1.88 31.60 -33.85
CA LYS A 100 2.42 30.66 -34.83
C LYS A 100 3.75 30.07 -34.40
N GLU A 101 4.61 30.86 -33.73
CA GLU A 101 5.90 30.36 -33.25
C GLU A 101 5.72 29.39 -32.08
N LEU A 102 4.75 29.64 -31.21
CA LEU A 102 4.43 28.74 -30.10
C LEU A 102 3.88 27.40 -30.59
N GLU A 103 2.98 27.41 -31.58
CA GLU A 103 2.50 26.18 -32.20
C GLU A 103 3.61 25.41 -32.94
N LYS A 104 4.63 26.09 -33.46
CA LYS A 104 5.84 25.42 -34.00
C LYS A 104 6.64 24.76 -32.87
N GLU A 105 6.94 25.48 -31.79
CA GLU A 105 7.68 24.94 -30.63
C GLU A 105 6.99 23.72 -30.03
N LYS A 106 5.68 23.81 -29.82
CA LYS A 106 4.85 22.70 -29.37
C LYS A 106 4.89 21.50 -30.32
N LYS A 107 4.90 21.71 -31.64
CA LYS A 107 5.08 20.62 -32.62
C LYS A 107 6.44 19.93 -32.48
N HIS A 108 7.52 20.68 -32.18
CA HIS A 108 8.83 20.09 -31.89
C HIS A 108 8.79 19.27 -30.60
N LYS A 109 8.06 19.73 -29.58
CA LYS A 109 7.86 19.07 -28.29
C LYS A 109 6.56 18.24 -28.21
N LYS A 110 6.08 17.69 -29.33
CA LYS A 110 4.80 16.96 -29.40
C LYS A 110 4.68 15.77 -28.43
N LYS A 111 5.81 15.19 -28.03
CA LYS A 111 5.85 14.08 -27.05
C LYS A 111 5.48 14.56 -25.64
N VAL A 112 5.78 15.81 -25.32
CA VAL A 112 5.53 16.43 -24.01
C VAL A 112 4.15 17.09 -23.97
N PHE A 113 3.78 17.83 -25.03
CA PHE A 113 2.58 18.69 -25.04
C PHE A 113 1.43 18.19 -25.92
N GLY A 114 1.58 17.08 -26.65
CA GLY A 114 0.56 16.60 -27.57
C GLY A 114 0.33 17.51 -28.78
N THR A 115 -0.88 17.43 -29.36
CA THR A 115 -1.22 18.05 -30.66
C THR A 115 -2.46 18.94 -30.65
N ALA A 116 -3.16 19.08 -29.51
CA ALA A 116 -4.41 19.83 -29.44
C ALA A 116 -4.17 21.33 -29.61
N VAL A 117 -4.73 21.96 -30.65
CA VAL A 117 -4.46 23.38 -31.00
C VAL A 117 -4.87 24.34 -29.87
N GLY A 118 -4.03 25.33 -29.58
CA GLY A 118 -4.28 26.35 -28.54
C GLY A 118 -3.98 25.92 -27.10
N GLU A 119 -3.66 24.64 -26.89
CA GLU A 119 -3.44 24.07 -25.56
C GLU A 119 -2.14 23.26 -25.51
N LEU A 120 -1.50 23.26 -24.34
CA LEU A 120 -0.46 22.30 -23.98
C LEU A 120 -1.11 21.14 -23.24
N CYS A 121 -1.05 19.92 -23.79
CA CYS A 121 -1.56 18.72 -23.13
C CYS A 121 -0.45 18.06 -22.33
N VAL A 122 -0.42 18.31 -21.02
CA VAL A 122 0.58 17.76 -20.09
C VAL A 122 -0.02 16.58 -19.33
N LYS A 123 0.69 15.45 -19.25
CA LYS A 123 0.28 14.35 -18.37
C LYS A 123 0.41 14.78 -16.91
N SER A 124 -0.67 14.70 -16.14
CA SER A 124 -0.69 15.15 -14.74
C SER A 124 0.35 14.43 -13.89
N ILE A 125 0.50 13.12 -14.08
CA ILE A 125 1.49 12.31 -13.35
C ILE A 125 2.93 12.75 -13.61
N ASP A 126 3.25 13.12 -14.85
CA ASP A 126 4.59 13.59 -15.23
C ASP A 126 4.87 14.97 -14.64
N PHE A 127 3.88 15.88 -14.66
CA PHE A 127 3.98 17.17 -14.01
C PHE A 127 4.27 17.02 -12.50
N HIS A 128 3.45 16.27 -11.78
CA HIS A 128 3.63 16.06 -10.34
C HIS A 128 4.98 15.41 -10.02
N ARG A 129 5.40 14.41 -10.82
CA ARG A 129 6.68 13.72 -10.65
C ARG A 129 7.85 14.71 -10.75
N GLN A 130 7.94 15.42 -11.86
CA GLN A 130 9.09 16.31 -12.13
C GLN A 130 9.12 17.51 -11.18
N VAL A 131 7.96 18.10 -10.90
CA VAL A 131 7.83 19.21 -9.95
C VAL A 131 8.26 18.80 -8.55
N THR A 132 7.86 17.60 -8.10
CA THR A 132 8.26 17.10 -6.78
C THR A 132 9.76 16.90 -6.69
N GLN A 133 10.36 16.25 -7.70
CA GLN A 133 11.81 16.01 -7.76
C GLN A 133 12.59 17.33 -7.72
N LEU A 134 12.18 18.30 -8.56
CA LEU A 134 12.80 19.63 -8.61
C LEU A 134 12.69 20.37 -7.28
N CYS A 135 11.51 20.40 -6.68
CA CYS A 135 11.29 21.09 -5.41
C CYS A 135 12.12 20.46 -4.27
N LEU A 136 12.22 19.12 -4.21
CA LEU A 136 13.03 18.44 -3.20
C LEU A 136 14.53 18.77 -3.37
N ALA A 137 15.05 18.74 -4.60
CA ALA A 137 16.43 19.13 -4.88
C ALA A 137 16.69 20.61 -4.52
N CYS A 138 15.76 21.51 -4.86
CA CYS A 138 15.85 22.92 -4.50
C CYS A 138 15.86 23.15 -2.99
N LYS A 139 15.01 22.46 -2.21
CA LYS A 139 14.99 22.59 -0.75
C LYS A 139 16.35 22.25 -0.12
N LYS A 140 17.03 21.24 -0.66
CA LYS A 140 18.31 20.76 -0.16
C LYS A 140 19.48 21.67 -0.56
N GLU A 141 19.54 22.06 -1.83
CA GLU A 141 20.72 22.71 -2.41
C GLU A 141 20.58 24.22 -2.58
N ARG A 142 19.35 24.78 -2.52
CA ARG A 142 19.03 26.20 -2.71
C ARG A 142 18.04 26.70 -1.64
N PRO A 143 18.51 26.99 -0.41
CA PRO A 143 17.64 27.41 0.69
C PRO A 143 16.79 28.66 0.40
N ASN A 144 17.25 29.56 -0.46
CA ASN A 144 16.50 30.74 -0.90
C ASN A 144 15.21 30.39 -1.66
N LEU A 145 15.14 29.20 -2.27
CA LEU A 145 13.96 28.69 -2.99
C LEU A 145 13.10 27.75 -2.15
N ALA A 146 13.50 27.42 -0.91
CA ALA A 146 12.81 26.44 -0.08
C ALA A 146 11.34 26.80 0.19
N ALA A 147 11.07 28.07 0.52
CA ALA A 147 9.70 28.54 0.75
C ALA A 147 8.81 28.47 -0.50
N SER A 148 9.40 28.65 -1.69
CA SER A 148 8.70 28.50 -2.97
C SER A 148 8.40 27.03 -3.25
N ALA A 149 9.41 26.17 -3.06
CA ALA A 149 9.28 24.74 -3.17
C ALA A 149 8.20 24.18 -2.22
N ASP A 150 8.13 24.65 -0.98
CA ASP A 150 7.09 24.22 -0.03
C ASP A 150 5.68 24.60 -0.48
N ARG A 151 5.49 25.82 -1.02
CA ARG A 151 4.19 26.23 -1.59
C ARG A 151 3.78 25.38 -2.78
N ILE A 152 4.72 25.06 -3.66
CA ILE A 152 4.47 24.21 -4.84
C ILE A 152 4.16 22.78 -4.40
N LEU A 153 4.96 22.19 -3.51
CA LEU A 153 4.76 20.85 -2.98
C LEU A 153 3.43 20.70 -2.24
N GLY A 154 3.00 21.74 -1.52
CA GLY A 154 1.70 21.77 -0.86
C GLY A 154 0.50 21.72 -1.81
N LYS A 155 0.71 21.82 -3.13
CA LYS A 155 -0.35 21.79 -4.14
C LYS A 155 -0.19 20.68 -5.17
N ALA A 156 1.06 20.43 -5.60
CA ALA A 156 1.40 19.60 -6.76
C ALA A 156 2.39 18.47 -6.42
N SER A 157 2.39 17.98 -5.18
CA SER A 157 3.26 16.88 -4.78
C SER A 157 2.84 15.51 -5.34
N ASN A 158 3.83 14.66 -5.53
CA ASN A 158 3.67 13.25 -5.81
C ASN A 158 3.92 12.44 -4.52
N TYR A 159 2.87 11.79 -4.01
CA TYR A 159 2.95 11.03 -2.77
C TYR A 159 3.90 9.84 -2.84
N GLU A 160 3.99 9.15 -3.98
CA GLU A 160 4.94 8.05 -4.11
C GLU A 160 6.38 8.52 -3.94
N ILE A 161 6.69 9.76 -4.30
CA ILE A 161 8.03 10.32 -4.13
C ILE A 161 8.21 10.85 -2.71
N LEU A 162 7.20 11.54 -2.16
CA LEU A 162 7.30 12.09 -0.80
C LEU A 162 7.22 11.03 0.31
N LEU A 163 6.60 9.87 0.05
CA LEU A 163 6.46 8.75 1.01
C LEU A 163 7.54 7.69 0.81
N ARG A 164 8.45 7.88 -0.14
CA ARG A 164 9.64 7.02 -0.23
C ARG A 164 10.56 7.38 0.92
N ASP A 165 10.62 6.52 1.91
CA ASP A 165 11.81 6.46 2.76
C ASP A 165 12.86 5.59 2.11
N THR A 166 14.09 6.05 2.21
CA THR A 166 15.27 5.29 1.84
C THR A 166 15.84 4.66 3.09
N ALA A 167 15.82 3.33 3.16
CA ALA A 167 16.68 2.63 4.11
C ALA A 167 18.16 2.91 3.78
N PRO A 168 19.08 2.78 4.76
CA PRO A 168 20.52 2.99 4.56
C PRO A 168 21.16 2.14 3.45
N ASP A 169 20.50 1.05 3.05
CA ASP A 169 20.93 0.07 2.05
C ASP A 169 20.22 0.25 0.68
N ALA A 170 19.50 1.35 0.49
CA ALA A 170 18.77 1.70 -0.73
C ALA A 170 17.54 0.82 -1.05
N GLN A 171 17.03 0.04 -0.10
CA GLN A 171 15.71 -0.61 -0.23
C GLN A 171 14.55 0.35 0.08
N TYR A 172 13.47 0.23 -0.70
CA TYR A 172 12.28 1.07 -0.56
C TYR A 172 11.42 0.58 0.61
N LEU A 173 11.38 1.34 1.71
CA LEU A 173 10.46 1.06 2.82
C LEU A 173 9.16 1.82 2.59
N THR A 174 8.07 1.10 2.35
CA THR A 174 6.74 1.70 2.24
C THR A 174 5.95 1.43 3.51
N ARG A 175 6.30 2.19 4.55
CA ARG A 175 5.78 2.04 5.90
C ARG A 175 4.46 2.79 6.15
N TRP A 176 3.97 3.56 5.19
CA TRP A 176 2.78 4.41 5.36
C TRP A 176 1.61 3.99 4.46
N SER A 177 0.39 4.31 4.90
CA SER A 177 -0.77 4.45 4.01
C SER A 177 -0.85 5.89 3.47
N GLN A 178 -1.57 6.09 2.37
CA GLN A 178 -1.74 7.44 1.79
C GLN A 178 -2.87 8.23 2.46
N SER A 179 -3.82 7.58 3.14
CA SER A 179 -5.00 8.22 3.74
C SER A 179 -4.65 9.43 4.61
N PRO A 180 -3.65 9.39 5.52
CA PRO A 180 -3.32 10.55 6.35
C PRO A 180 -2.85 11.76 5.53
N ARG A 181 -2.06 11.52 4.48
CA ARG A 181 -1.57 12.58 3.60
C ARG A 181 -2.65 13.15 2.70
N ILE A 182 -3.56 12.32 2.20
CA ILE A 182 -4.76 12.74 1.46
C ILE A 182 -5.58 13.71 2.34
N ILE A 183 -5.79 13.36 3.60
CA ILE A 183 -6.52 14.20 4.56
C ILE A 183 -5.83 15.55 4.75
N LYS A 184 -4.52 15.54 4.99
CA LYS A 184 -3.73 16.77 5.17
C LYS A 184 -3.71 17.66 3.94
N ASP A 185 -3.67 17.09 2.74
CA ASP A 185 -3.66 17.85 1.49
C ASP A 185 -5.06 18.43 1.15
N ILE A 186 -6.13 17.75 1.55
CA ILE A 186 -7.50 18.25 1.35
C ILE A 186 -7.87 19.36 2.34
N GLU A 187 -7.32 19.34 3.56
CA GLU A 187 -7.64 20.31 4.60
C GLU A 187 -7.45 21.79 4.21
N PRO A 188 -6.31 22.23 3.61
CA PRO A 188 -6.11 23.61 3.21
C PRO A 188 -6.91 24.01 1.96
N ARG A 189 -7.51 23.05 1.25
CA ARG A 189 -8.18 23.30 -0.03
C ARG A 189 -9.57 23.89 0.13
N GLU A 190 -9.92 24.79 -0.78
CA GLU A 190 -11.19 25.50 -0.80
C GLU A 190 -12.34 24.56 -1.17
N SER A 191 -13.43 24.65 -0.40
CA SER A 191 -14.70 24.01 -0.71
C SER A 191 -15.85 24.95 -0.35
N LYS A 192 -16.92 24.92 -1.16
CA LYS A 192 -18.12 25.73 -0.90
C LYS A 192 -18.72 25.38 0.47
N PHE A 193 -18.74 24.10 0.80
CA PHE A 193 -19.10 23.61 2.13
C PHE A 193 -17.96 22.78 2.69
N CYS A 194 -17.54 23.08 3.93
CA CYS A 194 -16.45 22.34 4.59
C CYS A 194 -16.77 20.83 4.73
N SER A 195 -18.05 20.47 4.83
CA SER A 195 -18.52 19.09 4.88
C SER A 195 -18.21 18.28 3.62
N ASP A 196 -18.09 18.92 2.44
CA ASP A 196 -17.81 18.23 1.18
C ASP A 196 -16.45 17.51 1.22
N ARG A 197 -15.52 18.02 2.03
CA ARG A 197 -14.21 17.39 2.27
C ARG A 197 -14.36 15.96 2.78
N LEU A 198 -15.38 15.67 3.59
CA LEU A 198 -15.62 14.31 4.11
C LEU A 198 -15.98 13.34 2.98
N ALA A 199 -16.81 13.76 2.03
CA ALA A 199 -17.16 12.95 0.87
C ALA A 199 -15.94 12.76 -0.06
N ILE A 200 -15.18 13.82 -0.29
CA ILE A 200 -13.97 13.77 -1.12
C ILE A 200 -12.93 12.80 -0.53
N ILE A 201 -12.63 12.93 0.76
CA ILE A 201 -11.73 12.04 1.48
C ILE A 201 -12.24 10.60 1.41
N ALA A 202 -13.52 10.38 1.66
CA ALA A 202 -14.10 9.04 1.62
C ALA A 202 -13.99 8.39 0.23
N ASN A 203 -14.09 9.16 -0.85
CA ASN A 203 -13.93 8.66 -2.21
C ASN A 203 -12.45 8.37 -2.51
N CYS A 204 -11.54 9.30 -2.22
CA CYS A 204 -10.10 9.11 -2.43
C CYS A 204 -9.55 7.92 -1.62
N CYS A 205 -10.00 7.74 -0.37
CA CYS A 205 -9.57 6.64 0.48
C CYS A 205 -10.37 5.35 0.26
N GLN A 206 -11.33 5.30 -0.68
CA GLN A 206 -12.20 4.14 -0.90
C GLN A 206 -12.88 3.65 0.39
N TYR A 207 -13.31 4.58 1.22
CA TYR A 207 -14.10 4.26 2.40
C TYR A 207 -15.41 3.60 1.98
N SER A 208 -15.97 2.74 2.82
CA SER A 208 -17.28 2.12 2.61
C SER A 208 -18.34 2.82 3.46
N ILE A 209 -17.97 3.25 4.66
CA ILE A 209 -18.83 4.03 5.54
C ILE A 209 -18.78 5.50 5.11
N ARG A 210 -19.95 6.12 5.00
CA ARG A 210 -20.13 7.56 4.75
C ARG A 210 -20.87 8.17 5.93
N LEU A 211 -20.50 9.40 6.29
CA LEU A 211 -21.27 10.19 7.24
C LEU A 211 -22.37 10.94 6.50
N ASP A 212 -23.54 11.07 7.14
CA ASP A 212 -24.68 11.79 6.60
C ASP A 212 -24.39 13.30 6.59
N ASP A 213 -24.07 13.81 5.41
CA ASP A 213 -23.69 15.21 5.18
C ASP A 213 -24.83 16.18 5.46
N VAL A 214 -26.09 15.78 5.24
CA VAL A 214 -27.28 16.58 5.55
C VAL A 214 -27.43 16.77 7.06
N LYS A 215 -27.26 15.70 7.85
CA LYS A 215 -27.30 15.78 9.32
C LYS A 215 -26.13 16.60 9.85
N LEU A 216 -24.93 16.39 9.33
CA LEU A 216 -23.74 17.15 9.73
C LEU A 216 -23.90 18.64 9.47
N ARG A 217 -24.49 19.04 8.33
CA ARG A 217 -24.74 20.45 7.99
C ARG A 217 -25.86 21.10 8.81
N ARG A 218 -26.89 20.34 9.20
CA ARG A 218 -28.03 20.86 9.95
C ARG A 218 -27.77 20.92 11.46
N GLY A 219 -26.89 20.08 11.98
CA GLY A 219 -26.50 20.06 13.39
C GLY A 219 -25.31 20.97 13.71
N ASN A 220 -25.03 21.12 15.00
CA ASN A 220 -23.82 21.79 15.49
C ASN A 220 -22.67 20.78 15.63
N HIS A 221 -22.26 20.17 14.52
CA HIS A 221 -21.22 19.14 14.49
C HIS A 221 -19.88 19.71 14.02
N SER A 222 -18.79 19.32 14.69
CA SER A 222 -17.43 19.66 14.26
C SER A 222 -17.01 18.84 13.06
N VAL A 223 -16.59 19.50 11.98
CA VAL A 223 -16.05 18.83 10.76
C VAL A 223 -14.78 18.05 11.09
N SER A 224 -13.92 18.57 11.96
CA SER A 224 -12.70 17.88 12.39
C SER A 224 -13.02 16.60 13.16
N LEU A 225 -14.03 16.63 14.04
CA LEU A 225 -14.46 15.42 14.75
C LEU A 225 -15.13 14.42 13.80
N ALA A 226 -15.93 14.90 12.84
CA ALA A 226 -16.53 14.06 11.81
C ALA A 226 -15.46 13.40 10.93
N LEU A 227 -14.37 14.10 10.61
CA LEU A 227 -13.23 13.54 9.89
C LEU A 227 -12.56 12.40 10.67
N LEU A 228 -12.26 12.62 11.97
CA LEU A 228 -11.68 11.57 12.82
C LEU A 228 -12.63 10.36 12.94
N ALA A 229 -13.93 10.60 13.11
CA ALA A 229 -14.93 9.53 13.16
C ALA A 229 -15.01 8.75 11.84
N LEU A 230 -14.99 9.45 10.69
CA LEU A 230 -14.98 8.84 9.36
C LEU A 230 -13.74 7.95 9.17
N TYR A 231 -12.56 8.43 9.58
CA TYR A 231 -11.28 7.71 9.53
C TYR A 231 -11.37 6.40 10.32
N LEU A 232 -11.73 6.48 11.61
CA LEU A 232 -11.78 5.36 12.53
C LEU A 232 -12.88 4.34 12.18
N LEU A 233 -14.08 4.80 11.81
CA LEU A 233 -15.19 3.93 11.42
C LEU A 233 -14.82 3.07 10.21
N ASN A 234 -14.01 3.58 9.29
CA ASN A 234 -13.58 2.84 8.11
C ASN A 234 -12.43 1.86 8.38
N GLY A 235 -11.95 1.78 9.63
CA GLY A 235 -10.98 0.83 10.11
C GLY A 235 -9.53 1.26 9.96
N GLU A 236 -9.29 2.54 9.72
CA GLU A 236 -7.94 3.08 9.75
C GLU A 236 -7.34 2.95 11.15
N MET A 237 -6.03 2.74 11.19
CA MET A 237 -5.33 2.38 12.41
C MET A 237 -4.55 3.58 12.94
N ILE A 238 -4.66 3.80 14.25
CA ILE A 238 -3.92 4.83 14.99
C ILE A 238 -3.06 4.10 16.03
N LYS A 239 -1.86 4.60 16.27
CA LYS A 239 -0.98 4.16 17.35
C LYS A 239 -1.76 4.16 18.68
N ASN A 240 -1.52 3.18 19.51
CA ASN A 240 -2.20 3.07 20.80
C ASN A 240 -1.26 2.62 21.92
N GLU A 241 0.04 2.81 21.69
CA GLU A 241 1.06 2.64 22.70
C GLU A 241 0.96 3.74 23.77
N PRO A 242 1.36 3.45 25.03
CA PRO A 242 1.39 4.47 26.07
C PRO A 242 2.28 5.65 25.69
N LEU A 243 1.77 6.87 25.88
CA LEU A 243 2.54 8.11 25.71
C LEU A 243 3.02 8.65 27.06
N ASP A 244 4.18 9.29 27.04
CA ASP A 244 4.59 10.15 28.13
C ASP A 244 3.75 11.45 28.18
N ARG A 245 4.02 12.31 29.18
CA ARG A 245 3.28 13.56 29.37
C ARG A 245 3.56 14.60 28.29
N GLU A 246 4.77 14.66 27.79
CA GLU A 246 5.20 15.66 26.80
C GLU A 246 4.61 15.32 25.43
N GLN A 247 4.72 14.06 25.01
CA GLN A 247 4.10 13.53 23.79
C GLN A 247 2.58 13.71 23.80
N LYS A 248 1.93 13.44 24.94
CA LYS A 248 0.49 13.67 25.08
C LYS A 248 0.14 15.15 24.94
N GLN A 249 0.93 16.05 25.50
CA GLN A 249 0.69 17.49 25.40
C GLN A 249 0.90 18.00 23.96
N ASP A 250 1.92 17.50 23.27
CA ASP A 250 2.19 17.79 21.86
C ASP A 250 0.98 17.40 20.98
N CYS A 251 0.48 16.17 21.15
CA CYS A 251 -0.72 15.70 20.44
C CYS A 251 -1.94 16.63 20.62
N LEU A 252 -2.13 17.18 21.82
CA LEU A 252 -3.25 18.06 22.13
C LEU A 252 -3.15 19.46 21.50
N GLN A 253 -1.97 19.86 21.01
CA GLN A 253 -1.77 21.12 20.29
C GLN A 253 -1.98 20.99 18.77
N LYS A 254 -2.09 19.76 18.24
CA LYS A 254 -2.21 19.49 16.81
C LYS A 254 -3.64 19.71 16.30
N THR A 255 -3.77 20.06 15.03
CA THR A 255 -5.04 19.90 14.30
C THR A 255 -5.35 18.41 14.14
N VAL A 256 -6.61 18.07 13.85
CA VAL A 256 -6.99 16.65 13.63
C VAL A 256 -6.24 16.03 12.44
N SER A 257 -5.99 16.80 11.38
CA SER A 257 -5.22 16.33 10.22
C SER A 257 -3.77 16.03 10.57
N SER A 258 -3.08 16.92 11.30
CA SER A 258 -1.71 16.71 11.78
C SER A 258 -1.64 15.57 12.77
N PHE A 259 -2.61 15.47 13.68
CA PHE A 259 -2.72 14.33 14.59
C PHE A 259 -2.87 13.00 13.81
N ILE A 260 -3.75 12.95 12.81
CA ILE A 260 -3.92 11.74 11.98
C ILE A 260 -2.62 11.44 11.22
N GLU A 261 -1.93 12.43 10.67
CA GLU A 261 -0.66 12.19 9.96
C GLU A 261 0.43 11.59 10.85
N ASP A 262 0.62 12.15 12.05
CA ASP A 262 1.72 11.76 12.94
C ASP A 262 1.42 10.46 13.71
N GLU A 263 0.17 10.28 14.12
CA GLU A 263 -0.24 9.20 15.03
C GLU A 263 -0.88 8.01 14.29
N SER A 264 -1.00 8.05 12.96
CA SER A 264 -1.42 6.88 12.19
C SER A 264 -0.41 5.76 12.27
N PHE A 265 -0.89 4.53 12.11
CA PHE A 265 -0.04 3.35 12.05
C PHE A 265 0.96 3.49 10.88
N ASP A 266 2.24 3.38 11.20
CA ASP A 266 3.39 3.47 10.29
C ASP A 266 4.25 2.20 10.32
N GLY A 267 3.72 1.11 10.88
CA GLY A 267 4.37 -0.19 10.92
C GLY A 267 4.02 -1.08 9.73
N PHE A 268 3.63 -0.52 8.58
CA PHE A 268 3.24 -1.32 7.41
C PHE A 268 4.44 -2.02 6.78
N CYS A 269 4.21 -3.26 6.35
CA CYS A 269 5.21 -4.10 5.69
C CYS A 269 4.53 -4.88 4.56
N PRO A 270 4.06 -4.17 3.50
CA PRO A 270 3.30 -4.81 2.44
C PRO A 270 4.15 -5.89 1.75
N PRO A 271 3.53 -6.96 1.24
CA PRO A 271 4.25 -7.88 0.37
C PRO A 271 4.79 -7.15 -0.86
N HIS A 272 5.76 -7.75 -1.54
CA HIS A 272 6.28 -7.26 -2.81
C HIS A 272 5.12 -6.90 -3.78
N SER A 273 4.98 -5.61 -4.04
CA SER A 273 3.94 -5.02 -4.88
C SER A 273 4.52 -3.84 -5.63
N LYS A 274 4.13 -3.67 -6.90
CA LYS A 274 4.48 -2.49 -7.71
C LYS A 274 3.96 -1.18 -7.13
N LYS A 275 2.88 -1.24 -6.36
CA LYS A 275 2.14 -0.08 -5.80
C LYS A 275 1.90 -0.28 -4.30
N PRO A 276 2.95 -0.34 -3.48
CA PRO A 276 2.84 -0.72 -2.07
C PRO A 276 2.00 0.28 -1.25
N LEU A 277 2.02 1.56 -1.63
CA LEU A 277 1.19 2.59 -1.00
C LEU A 277 -0.31 2.40 -1.25
N LEU A 278 -0.69 1.98 -2.46
CA LEU A 278 -2.09 1.69 -2.80
C LEU A 278 -2.54 0.41 -2.08
N PHE A 279 -1.67 -0.59 -1.99
CA PHE A 279 -1.93 -1.77 -1.17
C PHE A 279 -2.19 -1.41 0.30
N ASN A 280 -1.34 -0.56 0.90
CA ASN A 280 -1.50 -0.10 2.27
C ASN A 280 -2.82 0.67 2.50
N ASN A 281 -3.39 1.32 1.47
CA ASN A 281 -4.71 1.96 1.59
C ASN A 281 -5.84 0.96 1.83
N GLY A 282 -5.72 -0.28 1.35
CA GLY A 282 -6.68 -1.34 1.64
C GLY A 282 -6.54 -1.88 3.06
N CYS A 283 -5.39 -1.71 3.69
CA CYS A 283 -5.03 -2.40 4.93
C CYS A 283 -5.67 -1.79 6.18
N ARG A 284 -6.88 -2.25 6.51
CA ARG A 284 -7.73 -1.67 7.56
C ARG A 284 -8.45 -2.72 8.39
N PHE A 285 -8.86 -2.35 9.60
CA PHE A 285 -9.79 -3.15 10.38
C PHE A 285 -11.15 -3.24 9.70
N ASN A 286 -11.75 -4.43 9.74
CA ASN A 286 -13.06 -4.65 9.16
C ASN A 286 -14.18 -4.49 10.22
N ASN A 287 -15.35 -4.02 9.79
CA ASN A 287 -16.56 -3.91 10.63
C ASN A 287 -16.33 -3.22 11.99
N VAL A 288 -15.64 -2.08 11.98
CA VAL A 288 -15.33 -1.34 13.20
C VAL A 288 -16.58 -0.71 13.82
N VAL A 289 -16.69 -0.84 15.14
CA VAL A 289 -17.67 -0.14 15.98
C VAL A 289 -16.91 0.68 17.02
N LEU A 290 -17.19 1.98 17.12
CA LEU A 290 -16.59 2.83 18.14
C LEU A 290 -17.30 2.62 19.48
N THR A 291 -16.53 2.37 20.54
CA THR A 291 -17.04 2.12 21.90
C THR A 291 -16.34 3.04 22.90
N PRO A 292 -16.84 3.21 24.14
CA PRO A 292 -16.13 3.97 25.16
C PRO A 292 -14.71 3.45 25.44
N ARG A 293 -14.44 2.16 25.19
CA ARG A 293 -13.13 1.52 25.43
C ARG A 293 -12.14 1.69 24.26
N GLY A 294 -12.63 1.94 23.05
CA GLY A 294 -11.81 1.94 21.84
C GLY A 294 -12.56 1.46 20.60
N MET A 295 -11.81 1.08 19.57
CA MET A 295 -12.34 0.46 18.36
C MET A 295 -12.58 -1.03 18.56
N LEU A 296 -13.84 -1.45 18.54
CA LEU A 296 -14.23 -2.87 18.54
C LEU A 296 -14.22 -3.40 17.11
N THR A 297 -13.53 -4.52 16.88
CA THR A 297 -13.47 -5.21 15.59
C THR A 297 -13.48 -6.73 15.77
N LYS A 298 -13.50 -7.49 14.67
CA LYS A 298 -13.46 -8.96 14.67
C LYS A 298 -12.38 -9.49 13.76
N GLY A 299 -11.63 -10.48 14.22
CA GLY A 299 -10.58 -11.12 13.45
C GLY A 299 -10.09 -12.42 14.08
N HIS A 300 -8.98 -12.95 13.58
CA HIS A 300 -8.36 -14.15 14.10
C HIS A 300 -7.18 -13.78 15.00
N LEU A 301 -7.11 -14.37 16.20
CA LEU A 301 -5.98 -14.23 17.11
C LEU A 301 -5.09 -15.46 16.97
N TRP A 302 -3.79 -15.21 16.76
CA TRP A 302 -2.78 -16.22 16.56
C TRP A 302 -1.79 -16.20 17.72
N LYS A 303 -1.34 -17.39 18.13
CA LYS A 303 -0.19 -17.57 19.01
C LYS A 303 0.92 -18.24 18.20
N LEU A 304 2.05 -17.54 18.10
CA LEU A 304 3.24 -17.98 17.38
C LEU A 304 4.19 -18.63 18.39
N GLN A 305 4.56 -19.89 18.18
CA GLN A 305 5.26 -20.68 19.20
C GLN A 305 6.50 -21.41 18.73
N LEU A 306 6.65 -21.65 17.42
CA LEU A 306 7.74 -22.47 16.91
C LEU A 306 8.47 -21.75 15.80
N ARG A 307 9.72 -21.39 16.07
CA ARG A 307 10.63 -20.81 15.08
C ARG A 307 11.53 -21.92 14.52
N PHE A 308 11.68 -21.98 13.21
CA PHE A 308 12.54 -22.96 12.56
C PHE A 308 13.08 -22.41 11.25
N GLN A 309 14.22 -22.95 10.82
CA GLN A 309 14.84 -22.62 9.55
C GLN A 309 14.69 -23.80 8.60
N VAL A 310 14.39 -23.52 7.34
CA VAL A 310 14.32 -24.56 6.31
C VAL A 310 15.74 -24.81 5.79
N PRO A 311 16.25 -26.06 5.83
CA PRO A 311 17.60 -26.38 5.35
C PRO A 311 17.62 -26.44 3.81
N ILE A 312 17.50 -25.28 3.15
CA ILE A 312 17.34 -25.19 1.70
C ILE A 312 18.51 -25.80 0.92
N GLU A 313 19.69 -25.87 1.53
CA GLU A 313 20.94 -26.39 0.97
C GLU A 313 20.92 -27.93 0.86
N GLN A 314 20.06 -28.60 1.63
CA GLN A 314 19.88 -30.05 1.59
C GLN A 314 18.96 -30.49 0.44
N PHE A 315 18.31 -29.53 -0.25
CA PHE A 315 17.47 -29.80 -1.39
C PHE A 315 18.20 -29.56 -2.72
N PRO A 316 17.86 -30.29 -3.80
CA PRO A 316 18.43 -30.05 -5.12
C PRO A 316 18.23 -28.59 -5.56
N SER A 317 19.27 -27.94 -6.06
CA SER A 317 19.12 -26.59 -6.62
C SER A 317 18.42 -26.66 -7.98
N ARG A 318 17.29 -25.95 -8.14
CA ARG A 318 16.66 -25.72 -9.45
C ARG A 318 17.30 -24.47 -10.06
N LYS A 319 17.82 -24.57 -11.29
CA LYS A 319 18.33 -23.41 -12.03
C LYS A 319 17.15 -22.50 -12.38
N ASP A 320 17.32 -21.21 -12.11
CA ASP A 320 16.31 -20.17 -12.34
C ASP A 320 16.13 -19.95 -13.85
N ASP A 321 14.95 -20.27 -14.37
CA ASP A 321 14.56 -19.99 -15.75
C ASP A 321 13.69 -18.73 -15.77
N ARG A 322 14.00 -17.79 -16.67
CA ARG A 322 13.37 -16.45 -16.74
C ARG A 322 11.90 -16.46 -17.20
N ASN A 323 11.25 -17.62 -17.27
CA ASN A 323 9.87 -17.77 -17.72
C ASN A 323 8.89 -17.64 -16.53
N PRO A 324 7.85 -16.78 -16.59
CA PRO A 324 6.83 -16.68 -15.56
C PRO A 324 6.18 -18.01 -15.13
N LEU A 325 5.93 -18.93 -16.07
CA LEU A 325 5.41 -20.27 -15.75
C LEU A 325 6.43 -21.06 -14.90
N ALA A 326 7.72 -20.98 -15.25
CA ALA A 326 8.79 -21.60 -14.48
C ALA A 326 8.95 -20.97 -13.08
N ARG A 327 8.57 -19.70 -12.90
CA ARG A 327 8.58 -19.02 -11.58
C ARG A 327 7.44 -19.46 -10.68
N GLN A 328 6.23 -19.62 -11.23
CA GLN A 328 5.13 -20.22 -10.46
C GLN A 328 5.48 -21.66 -10.06
N ASP A 329 6.06 -22.42 -10.99
CA ASP A 329 6.58 -23.76 -10.72
C ASP A 329 7.67 -23.75 -9.64
N TYR A 330 8.53 -22.72 -9.60
CA TYR A 330 9.55 -22.55 -8.57
C TYR A 330 8.93 -22.32 -7.19
N VAL A 331 7.97 -21.41 -7.07
CA VAL A 331 7.26 -21.13 -5.81
C VAL A 331 6.59 -22.40 -5.31
N LEU A 332 5.82 -23.10 -6.16
CA LEU A 332 5.16 -24.34 -5.78
C LEU A 332 6.15 -25.44 -5.38
N TRP A 333 7.25 -25.57 -6.12
CA TRP A 333 8.32 -26.52 -5.80
C TRP A 333 8.99 -26.23 -4.45
N ARG A 334 9.29 -24.97 -4.13
CA ARG A 334 9.81 -24.56 -2.81
C ARG A 334 8.80 -24.83 -1.69
N LEU A 335 7.52 -24.59 -1.93
CA LEU A 335 6.46 -24.91 -0.95
C LEU A 335 6.33 -26.42 -0.73
N SER A 336 6.54 -27.26 -1.75
CA SER A 336 6.58 -28.72 -1.57
C SER A 336 7.76 -29.17 -0.68
N GLN A 337 8.91 -28.50 -0.76
CA GLN A 337 10.02 -28.75 0.17
C GLN A 337 9.64 -28.36 1.60
N LEU A 338 9.00 -27.20 1.77
CA LEU A 338 8.50 -26.77 3.07
C LEU A 338 7.46 -27.76 3.63
N GLN A 339 6.54 -28.25 2.79
CA GLN A 339 5.58 -29.30 3.18
C GLN A 339 6.31 -30.53 3.73
N HIS A 340 7.32 -31.03 3.00
CA HIS A 340 8.09 -32.19 3.42
C HIS A 340 8.81 -31.97 4.77
N VAL A 341 9.42 -30.80 4.95
CA VAL A 341 10.06 -30.42 6.23
C VAL A 341 9.05 -30.39 7.37
N LEU A 342 7.85 -29.85 7.15
CA LEU A 342 6.78 -29.83 8.15
C LEU A 342 6.29 -31.25 8.51
N GLU A 343 6.24 -32.17 7.55
CA GLU A 343 5.92 -33.58 7.79
C GLU A 343 7.00 -34.27 8.64
N LEU A 344 8.28 -34.07 8.30
CA LEU A 344 9.41 -34.62 9.06
C LEU A 344 9.47 -34.10 10.50
N LEU A 345 9.11 -32.83 10.70
CA LEU A 345 9.01 -32.22 12.03
C LEU A 345 7.76 -32.66 12.83
N GLY A 346 6.87 -33.46 12.23
CA GLY A 346 5.67 -33.97 12.89
C GLY A 346 4.46 -33.01 12.86
N TYR A 347 4.51 -31.94 12.06
CA TYR A 347 3.43 -30.97 11.92
C TYR A 347 2.49 -31.30 10.73
N ALA A 348 2.05 -32.55 10.67
CA ALA A 348 1.21 -33.08 9.59
C ALA A 348 -0.09 -32.27 9.31
N PRO A 349 -0.80 -31.69 10.31
CA PRO A 349 -2.01 -30.91 10.04
C PRO A 349 -1.78 -29.68 9.16
N ILE A 350 -0.71 -28.91 9.41
CA ILE A 350 -0.41 -27.72 8.61
C ILE A 350 0.23 -28.09 7.26
N ALA A 351 1.04 -29.15 7.22
CA ALA A 351 1.57 -29.69 5.98
C ALA A 351 0.43 -30.10 5.02
N LYS A 352 -0.64 -30.72 5.54
CA LYS A 352 -1.83 -31.07 4.76
C LYS A 352 -2.59 -29.85 4.22
N GLU A 353 -2.68 -28.76 4.98
CA GLU A 353 -3.28 -27.52 4.47
C GLU A 353 -2.41 -26.88 3.38
N LEU A 354 -1.07 -26.91 3.54
CA LEU A 354 -0.14 -26.46 2.52
C LEU A 354 -0.24 -27.30 1.24
N ALA A 355 -0.34 -28.63 1.36
CA ALA A 355 -0.52 -29.54 0.22
C ALA A 355 -1.82 -29.22 -0.56
N LYS A 356 -2.93 -28.99 0.14
CA LYS A 356 -4.20 -28.56 -0.49
C LYS A 356 -4.07 -27.22 -1.20
N PHE A 357 -3.25 -26.31 -0.68
CA PHE A 357 -3.00 -25.02 -1.32
C PHE A 357 -2.18 -25.19 -2.59
N ILE A 358 -1.11 -26.00 -2.55
CA ILE A 358 -0.27 -26.31 -3.72
C ILE A 358 -1.13 -26.92 -4.83
N ASP A 359 -1.92 -27.95 -4.51
CA ASP A 359 -2.80 -28.65 -5.46
C ASP A 359 -3.79 -27.69 -6.15
N LYS A 360 -4.46 -26.83 -5.37
CA LYS A 360 -5.37 -25.81 -5.91
C LYS A 360 -4.67 -24.76 -6.77
N SER A 361 -3.41 -24.45 -6.46
CA SER A 361 -2.64 -23.41 -7.14
C SER A 361 -2.06 -23.89 -8.47
N LEU A 362 -2.06 -25.20 -8.75
CA LEU A 362 -1.73 -25.77 -10.05
C LEU A 362 -2.81 -25.48 -11.12
N HIS A 363 -4.04 -25.20 -10.71
CA HIS A 363 -5.14 -24.91 -11.63
C HIS A 363 -5.27 -23.40 -11.86
N PHE A 364 -4.90 -22.94 -13.07
CA PHE A 364 -5.10 -21.55 -13.49
C PHE A 364 -6.60 -21.24 -13.64
N ASP A 365 -7.02 -20.08 -13.15
CA ASP A 365 -8.38 -19.57 -13.31
C ASP A 365 -8.26 -18.12 -13.79
N ASP A 366 -8.83 -17.83 -14.96
CA ASP A 366 -8.80 -16.52 -15.59
C ASP A 366 -9.54 -15.45 -14.75
N ASN A 367 -10.36 -15.88 -13.78
CA ASN A 367 -11.06 -15.00 -12.82
C ASN A 367 -10.49 -15.11 -11.40
N GLU A 368 -9.20 -14.80 -11.22
CA GLU A 368 -8.57 -14.83 -9.88
C GLU A 368 -9.18 -13.78 -8.94
N SER A 369 -9.81 -14.23 -7.84
CA SER A 369 -10.28 -13.32 -6.77
C SER A 369 -9.10 -12.66 -6.03
N PHE A 370 -9.30 -11.45 -5.48
CA PHE A 370 -8.30 -10.78 -4.62
C PHE A 370 -7.76 -11.72 -3.52
N SER A 371 -8.63 -12.52 -2.91
CA SER A 371 -8.28 -13.48 -1.86
C SER A 371 -7.15 -14.44 -2.23
N ARG A 372 -7.23 -14.90 -3.48
CA ARG A 372 -6.40 -15.96 -4.04
C ARG A 372 -5.09 -15.35 -4.47
N TRP A 373 -5.16 -14.18 -5.12
CA TRP A 373 -4.00 -13.33 -5.37
C TRP A 373 -3.24 -13.04 -4.08
N TYR A 374 -3.90 -12.56 -3.01
CA TYR A 374 -3.26 -12.23 -1.73
C TYR A 374 -2.59 -13.44 -1.09
N THR A 375 -3.25 -14.59 -1.07
CA THR A 375 -2.70 -15.83 -0.49
C THR A 375 -1.49 -16.32 -1.29
N ARG A 376 -1.53 -16.23 -2.63
CA ARG A 376 -0.40 -16.52 -3.52
C ARG A 376 0.77 -15.56 -3.27
N THR A 377 0.47 -14.28 -3.06
CA THR A 377 1.46 -13.26 -2.70
C THR A 377 2.11 -13.54 -1.34
N MET A 378 1.34 -13.94 -0.32
CA MET A 378 1.91 -14.40 0.96
C MET A 378 2.77 -15.65 0.81
N ALA A 379 2.39 -16.59 -0.06
CA ALA A 379 3.20 -17.77 -0.34
C ALA A 379 4.55 -17.41 -1.00
N LYS A 380 4.56 -16.44 -1.93
CA LYS A 380 5.80 -15.86 -2.48
C LYS A 380 6.67 -15.24 -1.38
N MET A 381 6.08 -14.52 -0.43
CA MET A 381 6.81 -13.96 0.72
C MET A 381 7.47 -15.06 1.57
N VAL A 382 6.76 -16.17 1.83
CA VAL A 382 7.32 -17.31 2.58
C VAL A 382 8.50 -17.93 1.83
N VAL A 383 8.39 -18.13 0.51
CA VAL A 383 9.50 -18.65 -0.31
C VAL A 383 10.68 -17.67 -0.32
N ALA A 384 10.43 -16.37 -0.43
CA ALA A 384 11.49 -15.36 -0.36
C ALA A 384 12.22 -15.39 0.99
N ALA A 385 11.50 -15.57 2.10
CA ALA A 385 12.10 -15.77 3.43
C ALA A 385 12.97 -17.03 3.48
N MET A 386 12.49 -18.14 2.93
CA MET A 386 13.29 -19.38 2.84
C MET A 386 14.57 -19.18 2.03
N ASP A 387 14.49 -18.57 0.85
CA ASP A 387 15.65 -18.34 -0.03
C ASP A 387 16.65 -17.34 0.57
N ALA A 388 16.18 -16.41 1.41
CA ALA A 388 17.01 -15.50 2.19
C ALA A 388 17.56 -16.13 3.49
N HIS A 389 17.36 -17.45 3.70
CA HIS A 389 17.72 -18.17 4.92
C HIS A 389 17.11 -17.57 6.20
N LYS A 390 15.97 -16.86 6.07
CA LYS A 390 15.25 -16.31 7.22
C LYS A 390 14.40 -17.40 7.89
N PRO A 391 14.37 -17.46 9.23
CA PRO A 391 13.53 -18.39 9.95
C PRO A 391 12.03 -18.09 9.77
N LEU A 392 11.26 -19.17 9.70
CA LEU A 392 9.80 -19.14 9.67
C LEU A 392 9.24 -19.42 11.07
N CYS A 393 8.01 -18.98 11.33
CA CYS A 393 7.31 -19.26 12.58
C CYS A 393 5.94 -19.90 12.35
N LEU A 394 5.62 -20.96 13.08
CA LEU A 394 4.29 -21.56 13.06
C LEU A 394 3.36 -20.86 14.07
N GLY A 395 2.19 -20.49 13.58
CA GLY A 395 1.11 -19.90 14.38
C GLY A 395 -0.12 -20.79 14.43
N GLY A 396 -0.68 -20.97 15.63
CA GLY A 396 -1.99 -21.59 15.85
C GLY A 396 -3.03 -20.54 16.20
N ILE A 397 -4.29 -20.78 15.83
CA ILE A 397 -5.38 -19.87 16.18
C ILE A 397 -5.77 -20.14 17.63
N LEU A 398 -5.92 -19.07 18.42
CA LEU A 398 -6.50 -19.16 19.75
C LEU A 398 -8.01 -19.42 19.59
N GLU A 399 -8.47 -20.61 19.93
CA GLU A 399 -9.88 -20.99 19.83
C GLU A 399 -10.32 -21.72 21.10
N GLY A 400 -10.53 -20.97 22.19
CA GLY A 400 -11.06 -21.50 23.45
C GLY A 400 -10.48 -22.87 23.85
N ASP A 401 -11.36 -23.84 24.13
CA ASP A 401 -11.04 -25.21 24.54
C ASP A 401 -10.68 -26.17 23.38
N SER A 402 -10.48 -25.69 22.15
CA SER A 402 -10.12 -26.57 21.03
C SER A 402 -8.65 -27.00 21.06
N ASP A 403 -8.36 -28.17 20.49
CA ASP A 403 -7.00 -28.65 20.34
C ASP A 403 -6.17 -27.66 19.51
N PHE A 404 -5.18 -27.05 20.16
CA PHE A 404 -4.26 -26.11 19.53
C PHE A 404 -3.55 -26.79 18.36
N SER A 405 -3.79 -26.28 17.15
CA SER A 405 -3.14 -26.77 15.93
C SER A 405 -2.59 -25.61 15.11
N TYR A 406 -1.40 -25.81 14.54
CA TYR A 406 -0.80 -24.82 13.67
C TYR A 406 -1.61 -24.68 12.38
N LYS A 407 -1.91 -23.44 12.02
CA LYS A 407 -2.73 -23.05 10.86
C LYS A 407 -2.12 -21.91 10.05
N GLY A 408 -0.98 -21.36 10.46
CA GLY A 408 -0.30 -20.29 9.74
C GLY A 408 1.22 -20.43 9.78
N ILE A 409 1.86 -19.92 8.74
CA ILE A 409 3.31 -19.84 8.57
C ILE A 409 3.65 -18.36 8.44
N PHE A 410 4.36 -17.81 9.41
CA PHE A 410 4.65 -16.38 9.55
C PHE A 410 6.14 -16.08 9.36
N ILE A 411 6.43 -14.85 8.98
CA ILE A 411 7.79 -14.31 8.82
C ILE A 411 7.96 -13.24 9.89
N LEU A 412 8.85 -13.47 10.85
CA LEU A 412 9.07 -12.57 11.99
C LEU A 412 10.14 -11.51 11.74
N ASP A 413 11.08 -11.78 10.85
CA ASP A 413 12.15 -10.84 10.54
C ASP A 413 11.63 -9.81 9.53
N ASP A 414 12.01 -8.55 9.71
CA ASP A 414 11.51 -7.47 8.87
C ASP A 414 11.89 -7.70 7.40
N CYS A 415 11.05 -7.21 6.50
CA CYS A 415 11.24 -7.38 5.06
C CYS A 415 12.39 -6.52 4.49
N GLU A 416 13.17 -5.84 5.34
CA GLU A 416 14.20 -4.86 4.94
C GLU A 416 15.44 -5.47 4.29
N GLU A 417 15.55 -6.80 4.26
CA GLU A 417 16.72 -7.50 3.69
C GLU A 417 16.37 -8.37 2.49
N PHE A 418 15.16 -8.23 1.93
CA PHE A 418 14.86 -8.96 0.71
C PHE A 418 15.56 -8.26 -0.45
N PRO A 419 16.50 -8.92 -1.17
CA PRO A 419 17.10 -8.31 -2.33
C PRO A 419 15.97 -7.83 -3.25
N VAL A 420 16.07 -6.59 -3.74
CA VAL A 420 15.10 -6.02 -4.68
C VAL A 420 15.03 -6.97 -5.86
N CYS A 421 14.04 -7.85 -5.83
CA CYS A 421 13.73 -8.74 -6.93
C CYS A 421 12.99 -7.92 -7.98
N SER A 422 13.74 -7.00 -8.58
CA SER A 422 13.37 -6.11 -9.68
C SER A 422 12.91 -6.88 -10.93
N GLU A 423 12.98 -8.21 -10.90
CA GLU A 423 12.54 -9.08 -11.98
C GLU A 423 11.29 -9.91 -11.66
N TRP A 424 10.75 -9.93 -10.43
CA TRP A 424 9.64 -10.82 -10.02
C TRP A 424 8.23 -10.37 -10.45
N ASP A 425 8.10 -9.20 -11.07
CA ASP A 425 6.81 -8.54 -11.24
C ASP A 425 6.62 -8.01 -12.68
N THR A 426 6.34 -8.89 -13.64
CA THR A 426 5.80 -8.49 -14.95
C THR A 426 4.29 -8.69 -15.09
N ASP A 427 3.63 -9.43 -14.21
CA ASP A 427 2.28 -9.90 -14.52
C ASP A 427 1.22 -9.22 -13.66
N GLU A 428 0.41 -8.41 -14.37
CA GLU A 428 -1.00 -8.03 -14.15
C GLU A 428 -1.45 -7.57 -12.75
N ASP A 429 -1.67 -6.25 -12.67
CA ASP A 429 -2.40 -5.59 -11.58
C ASP A 429 -3.87 -6.03 -11.61
N TRP A 430 -4.43 -6.41 -10.45
CA TRP A 430 -5.88 -6.49 -10.26
C TRP A 430 -6.44 -5.07 -10.15
N SER A 431 -6.68 -4.42 -11.30
CA SER A 431 -7.64 -3.31 -11.36
C SER A 431 -9.02 -3.93 -11.44
N GLY A 432 -9.88 -3.70 -10.44
CA GLY A 432 -11.26 -4.20 -10.42
C GLY A 432 -12.16 -3.58 -11.49
N GLU A 433 -11.88 -3.87 -12.76
CA GLU A 433 -12.72 -3.52 -13.91
C GLU A 433 -13.32 -4.83 -14.45
N GLU A 434 -14.63 -4.99 -14.27
CA GLU A 434 -15.43 -5.95 -15.04
C GLU A 434 -15.52 -5.43 -16.48
N ASP A 435 -14.92 -6.13 -17.44
CA ASP A 435 -15.31 -6.02 -18.84
C ASP A 435 -15.41 -7.41 -19.46
N ALA A 436 -16.63 -7.76 -19.86
CA ALA A 436 -16.95 -8.97 -20.57
C ALA A 436 -16.96 -8.73 -22.10
N VAL A 437 -16.61 -9.80 -22.82
CA VAL A 437 -16.92 -10.15 -24.22
C VAL A 437 -15.89 -9.79 -25.29
N GLY A 438 -15.34 -10.84 -25.91
CA GLY A 438 -14.75 -10.80 -27.26
C GLY A 438 -14.02 -12.10 -27.65
N GLN A 439 -14.70 -12.95 -28.42
CA GLN A 439 -14.24 -14.24 -28.96
C GLN A 439 -12.99 -14.14 -29.85
N LEU A 440 -12.17 -15.20 -29.90
CA LEU A 440 -11.71 -15.81 -31.16
C LEU A 440 -11.05 -17.18 -30.95
N GLU A 441 -11.21 -18.01 -31.98
CA GLU A 441 -11.09 -19.47 -32.01
C GLU A 441 -9.66 -19.98 -32.23
N SER A 442 -9.47 -21.23 -31.80
CA SER A 442 -8.61 -22.31 -32.32
C SER A 442 -7.31 -21.98 -33.06
N GLU A 443 -6.23 -22.63 -32.64
CA GLU A 443 -5.53 -23.58 -33.53
C GLU A 443 -4.77 -24.65 -32.72
N PHE A 444 -5.02 -25.90 -33.10
CA PHE A 444 -4.42 -27.11 -32.56
C PHE A 444 -2.94 -27.20 -32.93
N GLY A 445 -2.11 -27.57 -31.97
CA GLY A 445 -0.72 -27.97 -32.16
C GLY A 445 -0.37 -29.14 -31.25
N SER A 446 -0.67 -30.35 -31.71
CA SER A 446 -0.34 -31.61 -31.06
C SER A 446 1.18 -31.82 -31.02
N GLY A 447 1.78 -31.74 -29.83
CA GLY A 447 3.17 -32.12 -29.59
C GLY A 447 3.24 -33.19 -28.52
N SER A 448 3.31 -34.46 -28.93
CA SER A 448 3.62 -35.57 -28.03
C SER A 448 5.12 -35.58 -27.73
N SER A 449 5.48 -35.57 -26.45
CA SER A 449 6.73 -36.18 -26.00
C SER A 449 6.45 -36.83 -24.65
N SER A 450 6.27 -38.14 -24.73
CA SER A 450 6.46 -39.06 -23.62
C SER A 450 7.89 -38.93 -23.10
N ASP A 451 8.06 -38.68 -21.82
CA ASP A 451 9.21 -39.19 -21.08
C ASP A 451 8.74 -39.53 -19.67
N SER A 452 8.65 -40.84 -19.46
CA SER A 452 8.40 -41.49 -18.19
C SER A 452 9.74 -41.64 -17.48
N ASP A 453 10.00 -40.82 -16.47
CA ASP A 453 11.10 -41.06 -15.55
C ASP A 453 10.56 -41.46 -14.17
N SER A 454 10.97 -42.66 -13.80
CA SER A 454 10.72 -43.38 -12.57
C SER A 454 11.18 -42.61 -11.33
N GLU A 455 10.28 -42.40 -10.38
CA GLU A 455 10.59 -41.97 -9.03
C GLU A 455 11.40 -43.07 -8.31
N SER A 456 12.68 -42.80 -8.06
CA SER A 456 13.45 -43.53 -7.06
C SER A 456 13.43 -42.75 -5.75
N GLU A 457 12.73 -43.29 -4.75
CA GLU A 457 12.77 -42.84 -3.35
C GLU A 457 14.19 -42.96 -2.80
N HIS A 458 15.00 -41.94 -2.99
CA HIS A 458 16.23 -41.75 -2.22
C HIS A 458 15.88 -41.02 -0.93
N SER A 459 15.80 -41.78 0.17
CA SER A 459 15.79 -41.26 1.53
C SER A 459 17.15 -40.60 1.80
N TYR A 460 17.24 -39.31 1.47
CA TYR A 460 18.34 -38.47 1.92
C TYR A 460 18.15 -38.25 3.42
N GLY A 461 19.20 -38.52 4.21
CA GLY A 461 19.20 -38.23 5.64
C GLY A 461 19.18 -36.72 5.86
N PHE A 462 17.99 -36.13 5.88
CA PHE A 462 17.81 -34.73 6.22
C PHE A 462 18.12 -34.51 7.70
N THR A 463 18.99 -33.55 7.97
CA THR A 463 19.28 -33.11 9.33
C THR A 463 18.58 -31.77 9.51
N ILE A 464 17.43 -31.77 10.19
CA ILE A 464 16.68 -30.54 10.47
C ILE A 464 16.98 -30.14 11.90
N ASP A 465 17.45 -28.90 12.10
CA ASP A 465 17.64 -28.36 13.44
C ASP A 465 16.32 -28.38 14.21
N LYS A 466 16.40 -28.69 15.50
CA LYS A 466 15.22 -28.71 16.35
C LYS A 466 14.59 -27.31 16.36
N PRO A 467 13.28 -27.18 16.11
CA PRO A 467 12.59 -25.89 16.21
C PRO A 467 12.82 -25.25 17.58
N GLU A 468 13.12 -23.96 17.57
CA GLU A 468 13.22 -23.15 18.77
C GLU A 468 11.80 -22.84 19.26
N SER A 469 11.55 -23.12 20.54
CA SER A 469 10.28 -22.87 21.20
C SER A 469 10.24 -21.44 21.72
N LEU A 470 9.26 -20.65 21.28
CA LEU A 470 8.94 -19.32 21.81
C LEU A 470 7.94 -19.42 22.99
N ALA A 471 7.93 -20.53 23.72
CA ALA A 471 6.95 -20.76 24.78
C ALA A 471 7.09 -19.78 25.96
N ASP A 472 8.31 -19.29 26.23
CA ASP A 472 8.58 -18.40 27.35
C ASP A 472 8.15 -16.94 27.05
N GLU A 473 8.18 -16.52 25.78
CA GLU A 473 7.70 -15.22 25.30
C GLU A 473 6.96 -15.38 23.95
N PRO A 474 5.68 -15.80 23.97
CA PRO A 474 4.93 -16.03 22.75
C PRO A 474 4.60 -14.70 22.05
N ILE A 475 4.77 -14.69 20.73
CA ILE A 475 4.34 -13.58 19.88
C ILE A 475 2.87 -13.80 19.51
N TYR A 476 2.06 -12.75 19.61
CA TYR A 476 0.66 -12.81 19.21
C TYR A 476 0.43 -11.97 17.97
N VAL A 477 -0.42 -12.47 17.07
CA VAL A 477 -0.81 -11.76 15.84
C VAL A 477 -2.33 -11.66 15.78
N PHE A 478 -2.83 -10.51 15.33
CA PHE A 478 -4.23 -10.31 15.01
C PHE A 478 -4.40 -10.11 13.50
N THR A 479 -5.22 -10.95 12.87
CA THR A 479 -5.57 -10.82 11.46
C THR A 479 -7.00 -10.31 11.30
N SER A 480 -7.15 -9.12 10.73
CA SER A 480 -8.44 -8.59 10.26
C SER A 480 -8.59 -8.89 8.77
N SER A 481 -9.74 -9.45 8.40
CA SER A 481 -10.10 -9.77 7.01
C SER A 481 -11.60 -9.62 6.78
N LYS A 482 -11.98 -9.17 5.57
CA LYS A 482 -13.40 -9.14 5.16
C LYS A 482 -13.95 -10.58 5.03
N PRO A 483 -15.07 -10.92 5.71
CA PRO A 483 -15.70 -12.23 5.59
C PRO A 483 -16.36 -12.40 4.22
N LYS A 484 -16.61 -13.65 3.82
CA LYS A 484 -17.42 -13.95 2.63
C LYS A 484 -18.85 -13.45 2.83
N GLU A 485 -19.41 -12.74 1.85
CA GLU A 485 -20.86 -12.54 1.77
C GLU A 485 -21.53 -13.83 1.25
N GLU A 486 -22.52 -14.35 1.99
CA GLU A 486 -23.30 -15.52 1.56
C GLU A 486 -24.12 -15.17 0.30
N GLY A 487 -23.97 -15.96 -0.76
CA GLY A 487 -24.73 -15.82 -2.01
C GLY A 487 -24.00 -15.12 -3.17
N SER A 488 -22.81 -14.54 -2.96
CA SER A 488 -21.99 -14.02 -4.07
C SER A 488 -21.42 -15.17 -4.92
N ARG A 489 -21.75 -15.20 -6.21
CA ARG A 489 -21.23 -16.15 -7.20
C ARG A 489 -19.75 -15.89 -7.55
N ASN A 490 -19.27 -14.67 -7.33
CA ASN A 490 -17.92 -14.23 -7.73
C ASN A 490 -16.96 -14.03 -6.54
N SER A 491 -17.42 -14.20 -5.29
CA SER A 491 -16.57 -13.98 -4.10
C SER A 491 -16.09 -15.30 -3.50
N TYR A 492 -14.78 -15.53 -3.56
CA TYR A 492 -14.11 -16.57 -2.76
C TYR A 492 -14.26 -16.25 -1.26
N PRO A 493 -14.30 -17.23 -0.34
CA PRO A 493 -14.22 -16.92 1.08
C PRO A 493 -12.90 -16.21 1.35
N ASN A 494 -12.98 -14.93 1.76
CA ASN A 494 -11.89 -13.94 1.89
C ASN A 494 -11.81 -12.93 0.72
N ASP A 495 -12.90 -12.32 0.28
CA ASP A 495 -12.84 -11.23 -0.72
C ASP A 495 -12.23 -9.95 -0.11
N ILE A 496 -10.89 -9.94 0.03
CA ILE A 496 -10.21 -9.07 1.01
C ILE A 496 -9.81 -7.70 0.42
N ASP A 497 -10.76 -6.82 0.14
CA ASP A 497 -10.41 -5.39 -0.04
C ASP A 497 -9.74 -4.79 1.22
N LYS A 498 -9.88 -5.47 2.37
CA LYS A 498 -9.33 -5.05 3.68
C LYS A 498 -8.65 -6.19 4.44
N HIS A 499 -7.33 -6.37 4.25
CA HIS A 499 -6.51 -7.36 4.95
C HIS A 499 -5.49 -6.64 5.83
N VAL A 500 -5.30 -7.11 7.05
CA VAL A 500 -4.13 -6.73 7.84
C VAL A 500 -3.82 -7.80 8.87
N SER A 501 -2.54 -8.16 8.99
CA SER A 501 -2.02 -9.02 10.05
C SER A 501 -0.98 -8.22 10.86
N ILE A 502 -1.27 -7.99 12.13
CA ILE A 502 -0.46 -7.14 13.01
C ILE A 502 -0.03 -7.92 14.24
N GLU A 503 1.26 -7.83 14.57
CA GLU A 503 1.78 -8.21 15.87
C GLU A 503 1.15 -7.34 16.97
N ILE A 504 0.66 -8.00 18.03
CA ILE A 504 -0.11 -7.36 19.08
C ILE A 504 0.41 -7.71 20.47
N GLU A 505 0.24 -6.77 21.40
CA GLU A 505 0.37 -7.00 22.83
C GLU A 505 -0.99 -6.87 23.52
N SER A 506 -1.24 -7.70 24.53
CA SER A 506 -2.46 -7.62 25.34
C SER A 506 -2.25 -6.73 26.56
N GLN A 507 -3.16 -5.77 26.78
CA GLN A 507 -3.19 -4.98 28.01
C GLN A 507 -4.00 -5.68 29.11
N GLY A 508 -3.32 -6.09 30.18
CA GLY A 508 -3.92 -6.42 31.48
C GLY A 508 -4.29 -7.90 31.71
N ALA A 509 -4.46 -8.72 30.68
CA ALA A 509 -4.74 -10.16 30.82
C ALA A 509 -4.01 -10.98 29.75
N ARG A 510 -3.72 -12.27 30.03
CA ARG A 510 -3.19 -13.17 29.01
C ARG A 510 -4.29 -13.49 28.01
N LEU A 511 -3.97 -13.51 26.72
CA LEU A 511 -4.94 -13.81 25.65
C LEU A 511 -5.49 -15.24 25.74
N GLU A 512 -4.75 -16.11 26.43
CA GLU A 512 -5.11 -17.51 26.68
C GLU A 512 -6.19 -17.68 27.74
N ASP A 513 -6.46 -16.65 28.56
CA ASP A 513 -7.42 -16.73 29.66
C ASP A 513 -8.90 -16.64 29.20
N GLY A 514 -9.16 -16.58 27.89
CA GLY A 514 -10.51 -16.65 27.31
C GLY A 514 -11.42 -15.44 27.58
N TYR A 515 -10.89 -14.33 28.10
CA TYR A 515 -11.67 -13.14 28.44
C TYR A 515 -12.42 -12.56 27.24
N HIS A 516 -13.65 -12.11 27.50
CA HIS A 516 -14.50 -11.47 26.50
C HIS A 516 -13.95 -10.08 26.13
N ARG A 517 -13.29 -10.00 24.96
CA ARG A 517 -12.78 -8.79 24.29
C ARG A 517 -11.49 -8.23 24.90
N PRO A 518 -10.33 -8.83 24.57
CA PRO A 518 -9.04 -8.32 25.01
C PRO A 518 -8.76 -6.93 24.42
N ASN A 519 -7.99 -6.13 25.16
CA ASN A 519 -7.47 -4.85 24.73
C ASN A 519 -6.12 -5.07 24.04
N LEU A 520 -6.00 -4.71 22.77
CA LEU A 520 -4.83 -4.98 21.95
C LEU A 520 -4.07 -3.71 21.59
N VAL A 521 -2.75 -3.74 21.73
CA VAL A 521 -1.83 -2.69 21.28
C VAL A 521 -1.17 -3.15 19.99
N THR A 522 -1.18 -2.31 18.95
CA THR A 522 -0.54 -2.63 17.66
C THR A 522 0.96 -2.41 17.75
N LYS A 523 1.76 -3.35 17.23
CA LYS A 523 3.22 -3.23 17.09
C LYS A 523 3.63 -3.00 15.66
N ARG A 524 3.68 -4.05 14.86
CA ARG A 524 4.13 -4.02 13.46
C ARG A 524 3.33 -4.98 12.60
N TRP A 525 3.38 -4.78 11.30
CA TRP A 525 2.83 -5.70 10.33
C TRP A 525 3.61 -7.01 10.31
N ILE A 526 2.91 -8.14 10.20
CA ILE A 526 3.51 -9.46 10.04
C ILE A 526 2.98 -10.10 8.76
N ASN A 527 3.90 -10.51 7.88
CA ASN A 527 3.55 -11.29 6.70
C ASN A 527 3.43 -12.78 7.05
N GLY A 528 2.44 -13.45 6.46
CA GLY A 528 2.23 -14.87 6.73
C GLY A 528 1.19 -15.53 5.83
N LEU A 529 1.46 -16.79 5.51
CA LEU A 529 0.53 -17.67 4.80
C LEU A 529 -0.38 -18.35 5.83
N CYS A 530 -1.67 -18.01 5.82
CA CYS A 530 -2.60 -18.38 6.88
C CYS A 530 -3.81 -19.18 6.35
N PHE A 531 -4.17 -20.27 7.05
CA PHE A 531 -5.22 -21.22 6.70
C PHE A 531 -6.36 -21.22 7.74
N PHE A 532 -7.11 -20.11 7.81
CA PHE A 532 -8.15 -19.88 8.83
C PHE A 532 -9.59 -20.12 8.33
N ARG A 533 -9.79 -20.91 7.27
CA ARG A 533 -11.14 -21.17 6.74
C ARG A 533 -11.94 -22.03 7.71
N GLY A 534 -13.13 -21.56 8.09
CA GLY A 534 -14.02 -22.25 9.03
C GLY A 534 -13.78 -21.93 10.50
N HIS A 535 -12.73 -21.15 10.79
CA HIS A 535 -12.35 -20.76 12.14
C HIS A 535 -13.11 -19.49 12.58
N PRO A 536 -13.77 -19.47 13.77
CA PRO A 536 -14.47 -18.30 14.28
C PRO A 536 -13.57 -17.08 14.43
N ARG A 537 -14.14 -15.89 14.18
CA ARG A 537 -13.50 -14.61 14.47
C ARG A 537 -13.84 -14.17 15.89
N GLN A 538 -12.84 -13.70 16.62
CA GLN A 538 -12.98 -13.17 17.96
C GLN A 538 -13.20 -11.66 17.95
N GLU A 539 -14.00 -11.17 18.88
CA GLU A 539 -14.17 -9.74 19.14
C GLU A 539 -12.99 -9.23 19.98
N VAL A 540 -12.37 -8.15 19.52
CA VAL A 540 -11.23 -7.52 20.18
C VAL A 540 -11.39 -6.01 20.20
N VAL A 541 -10.77 -5.33 21.17
CA VAL A 541 -10.79 -3.88 21.28
C VAL A 541 -9.38 -3.35 21.07
N PHE A 542 -9.21 -2.42 20.15
CA PHE A 542 -8.02 -1.57 20.08
C PHE A 542 -8.30 -0.31 20.90
N PRO A 543 -7.65 -0.10 22.05
CA PRO A 543 -7.92 1.06 22.91
C PRO A 543 -7.71 2.37 22.18
N TRP A 544 -8.41 3.40 22.65
CA TRP A 544 -8.19 4.76 22.16
C TRP A 544 -6.74 5.20 22.35
N HIS A 545 -6.21 5.93 21.36
CA HIS A 545 -4.93 6.62 21.48
C HIS A 545 -4.90 7.45 22.79
N PRO A 546 -3.82 7.42 23.60
CA PRO A 546 -3.80 8.06 24.92
C PRO A 546 -4.11 9.56 24.93
N ALA A 547 -3.84 10.29 23.85
CA ALA A 547 -4.23 11.69 23.72
C ALA A 547 -5.76 11.92 23.57
N LEU A 548 -6.50 10.89 23.12
CA LEU A 548 -7.96 10.92 22.99
C LEU A 548 -8.68 10.48 24.27
N THR A 549 -7.94 10.06 25.31
CA THR A 549 -8.50 9.65 26.58
C THR A 549 -8.24 10.68 27.67
N ASN A 550 -9.28 10.97 28.45
CA ASN A 550 -9.12 11.69 29.70
C ASN A 550 -8.56 10.70 30.72
N ASN A 551 -7.30 10.87 31.14
CA ASN A 551 -6.78 10.21 32.34
C ASN A 551 -7.51 10.79 33.57
N ARG A 552 -8.75 10.39 33.79
CA ARG A 552 -9.23 10.18 35.14
C ARG A 552 -8.93 8.71 35.39
N GLY A 553 -7.83 8.47 36.11
CA GLY A 553 -7.48 7.12 36.55
C GLY A 553 -8.70 6.45 37.14
N VAL A 554 -8.84 5.16 36.83
CA VAL A 554 -9.65 4.25 37.64
C VAL A 554 -9.13 4.31 39.07
#